data_AF-A0A7S0BW60-F1
#
_entry.id   AF-A0A7S0BW60-F1
#
_cell.length_a   1.000
_cell.length_b   1.000
_cell.length_c   1.000
_cell.angle_alpha   90.00
_cell.angle_beta   90.00
_cell.angle_gamma   90.00
#
_symmetry.space_group_name_H-M   'P 1'
#
loop_
_entity.id
_entity.type
_entity.pdbx_description
1 polymer ?
#
loop_
_entity_poly.entity_id
_entity_poly.type
_entity_poly.pdbx_seq_one_letter_code
_entity_poly.pdbx_strand_id
1 'polypeptide(L)'
;ARVPQRYTPNPVLGHWIHRLRKRRKMFQNGKSQSGVPEDRIRMLDGLGFEWSVVSSDSWNERYKELVSYVEKNGNGLIPKSFPENPALGTWVTNQRYFYKKFQSENSSCGITEARIR
;
A
#
# COMPACT_ATOMS: atom_id res chain seq x y z
N ALA A 1 19.38 -3.88 -0.82
CA ALA A 1 19.34 -2.39 -0.81
C ALA A 1 17.91 -1.86 -0.99
N ARG A 2 17.46 -0.93 -0.13
CA ARG A 2 16.11 -0.33 -0.17
C ARG A 2 16.09 0.83 -1.17
N VAL A 3 15.77 0.52 -2.43
CA VAL A 3 15.61 1.58 -3.45
C VAL A 3 14.14 2.02 -3.50
N PRO A 4 13.83 3.26 -3.10
CA PRO A 4 12.48 3.78 -3.13
C PRO A 4 12.01 3.99 -4.56
N GLN A 5 10.68 4.00 -4.76
CA GLN A 5 10.09 4.25 -6.08
C GLN A 5 10.54 5.60 -6.68
N ARG A 6 10.69 6.61 -5.82
CA ARG A 6 11.24 7.93 -6.17
C ARG A 6 12.72 7.97 -5.80
N TYR A 7 13.53 7.15 -6.46
CA TYR A 7 14.97 7.22 -6.30
C TYR A 7 15.50 8.45 -7.05
N THR A 8 15.61 9.56 -6.34
CA THR A 8 16.02 10.86 -6.90
C THR A 8 17.44 10.88 -7.47
N PRO A 9 18.43 10.10 -6.96
CA PRO A 9 19.76 10.06 -7.57
C PRO A 9 19.77 9.39 -8.95
N ASN A 10 18.81 8.49 -9.23
CA ASN A 10 18.65 7.88 -10.55
C ASN A 10 17.16 7.55 -10.81
N PRO A 11 16.39 8.49 -11.38
CA PRO A 11 14.96 8.30 -11.60
C PRO A 11 14.65 7.21 -12.63
N VAL A 12 15.57 6.92 -13.56
CA VAL A 12 15.45 5.83 -14.53
C VAL A 12 15.49 4.48 -13.81
N LEU A 13 16.43 4.32 -12.87
CA LEU A 13 16.53 3.14 -12.03
C LEU A 13 15.29 2.96 -11.14
N GLY A 14 14.78 4.05 -10.55
CA GLY A 14 13.54 4.02 -9.75
C GLY A 14 12.33 3.52 -10.56
N HIS A 15 12.16 4.01 -11.79
CA HIS A 15 11.11 3.53 -12.70
C HIS A 15 11.31 2.06 -13.11
N TRP A 16 12.54 1.67 -13.42
CA TRP A 16 12.86 0.29 -13.79
C TRP A 16 12.52 -0.68 -12.64
N ILE A 17 12.93 -0.35 -11.41
CA ILE A 17 12.61 -1.13 -10.20
C ILE A 17 11.10 -1.22 -9.97
N HIS A 18 10.36 -0.12 -10.16
CA HIS A 18 8.91 -0.13 -10.05
C HIS A 18 8.25 -1.12 -11.03
N ARG A 19 8.66 -1.08 -12.30
CA ARG A 19 8.17 -2.01 -13.33
C ARG A 19 8.53 -3.45 -13.00
N LEU A 20 9.75 -3.68 -12.52
CA LEU A 20 10.24 -5.00 -12.12
C LEU A 20 9.37 -5.61 -11.00
N ARG A 21 9.12 -4.85 -9.93
CA ARG A 21 8.25 -5.27 -8.81
C ARG A 21 6.82 -5.53 -9.28
N LYS A 22 6.26 -4.65 -10.13
CA LYS A 22 4.91 -4.81 -10.69
C LYS A 22 4.77 -6.08 -11.53
N ARG A 23 5.76 -6.36 -12.40
CA ARG A 23 5.76 -7.56 -13.26
C ARG A 23 5.82 -8.84 -12.44
N ARG A 24 6.70 -8.92 -11.43
CA ARG A 24 6.77 -10.07 -10.51
C ARG A 24 5.44 -10.29 -9.80
N LYS A 25 4.82 -9.23 -9.24
CA LYS A 25 3.52 -9.31 -8.56
C LYS A 25 2.41 -9.78 -9.50
N MET A 26 2.38 -9.30 -10.73
CA MET A 26 1.38 -9.74 -11.73
C MET A 26 1.53 -11.21 -12.08
N PHE A 27 2.77 -11.70 -12.22
CA PHE A 27 3.05 -13.11 -12.46
C PHE A 27 2.62 -13.99 -11.28
N GLN A 28 3.00 -13.61 -10.04
CA GLN A 28 2.62 -14.33 -8.82
C GLN A 28 1.10 -14.38 -8.61
N ASN A 29 0.39 -13.30 -8.94
CA ASN A 29 -1.06 -13.24 -8.81
C ASN A 29 -1.82 -13.90 -9.99
N GLY A 30 -1.12 -14.60 -10.89
CA GLY A 30 -1.71 -15.23 -12.07
C GLY A 30 -2.27 -14.26 -13.12
N LYS A 31 -1.99 -12.95 -13.00
CA LYS A 31 -2.46 -11.90 -13.92
C LYS A 31 -1.56 -11.71 -15.14
N SER A 32 -0.44 -12.42 -15.21
CA SER A 32 0.47 -12.41 -16.37
C SER A 32 1.15 -13.75 -16.54
N GLN A 33 1.30 -14.19 -17.79
CA GLN A 33 2.04 -15.41 -18.15
C GLN A 33 3.56 -15.22 -18.19
N SER A 34 4.06 -13.97 -18.19
CA SER A 34 5.52 -13.71 -18.29
C SER A 34 6.06 -12.99 -17.04
N GLY A 35 6.84 -13.75 -16.27
CA GLY A 35 7.49 -13.27 -15.04
C GLY A 35 8.82 -12.58 -15.27
N VAL A 36 9.52 -12.33 -14.16
CA VAL A 36 10.94 -12.00 -14.15
C VAL A 36 11.70 -13.33 -14.21
N PRO A 37 12.72 -13.49 -15.08
CA PRO A 37 13.51 -14.72 -15.13
C PRO A 37 14.12 -15.07 -13.77
N GLU A 38 14.13 -16.36 -13.43
CA GLU A 38 14.55 -16.86 -12.12
C GLU A 38 16.00 -16.49 -11.77
N ASP A 39 16.92 -16.56 -12.73
CA ASP A 39 18.31 -16.18 -12.53
C ASP A 39 18.46 -14.71 -12.12
N ARG A 40 17.64 -13.83 -12.70
CA ARG A 40 17.63 -12.40 -12.34
C ARG A 40 17.06 -12.19 -10.94
N ILE A 41 16.09 -13.01 -10.53
CA ILE A 41 15.56 -12.97 -9.16
C ILE A 41 16.66 -13.37 -8.17
N ARG A 42 17.36 -14.49 -8.43
CA ARG A 42 18.45 -14.98 -7.58
C ARG A 42 19.58 -13.97 -7.43
N MET A 43 19.99 -13.32 -8.52
CA MET A 43 21.01 -12.27 -8.47
C MET A 43 20.59 -11.09 -7.58
N LEU A 44 19.32 -10.68 -7.68
CA LEU A 44 18.79 -9.58 -6.86
C LEU A 44 18.59 -10.00 -5.40
N ASP A 45 18.14 -11.23 -5.14
CA ASP A 45 18.03 -11.78 -3.79
C ASP A 45 19.39 -11.85 -3.09
N GLY A 46 20.45 -12.25 -3.81
CA GLY A 46 21.83 -12.24 -3.32
C GLY A 46 22.35 -10.85 -2.93
N LEU A 47 21.77 -9.78 -3.48
CA LEU A 47 22.06 -8.38 -3.11
C LEU A 47 21.17 -7.85 -1.98
N GLY A 48 20.35 -8.71 -1.37
CA GLY A 48 19.34 -8.31 -0.38
C GLY A 48 18.34 -7.32 -0.96
N PHE A 49 17.91 -7.53 -2.21
CA PHE A 49 16.96 -6.66 -2.88
C PHE A 49 15.57 -6.79 -2.28
N GLU A 50 14.99 -5.67 -1.86
CA GLU A 50 13.67 -5.66 -1.26
C GLU A 50 12.58 -5.57 -2.36
N TRP A 51 11.81 -6.65 -2.50
CA TRP A 51 10.79 -6.79 -3.55
C TRP A 51 9.46 -6.13 -3.21
N SER A 52 9.13 -6.06 -1.92
CA SER A 52 7.94 -5.38 -1.43
C SER A 52 8.33 -4.03 -0.83
N VAL A 53 8.03 -2.95 -1.54
CA VAL A 53 8.09 -1.59 -0.97
C VAL A 53 6.69 -0.98 -0.96
N VAL A 54 5.65 -1.81 -1.12
CA VAL A 54 4.28 -1.35 -1.35
C VAL A 54 3.40 -1.68 -0.14
N SER A 55 3.18 -0.63 0.66
CA SER A 55 1.92 -0.26 1.32
C SER A 55 1.30 -1.17 2.37
N SER A 56 1.90 -2.29 2.79
CA SER A 56 1.49 -2.92 4.07
C SER A 56 1.82 -2.02 5.25
N ASP A 57 2.95 -1.31 5.17
CA ASP A 57 3.30 -0.23 6.10
C ASP A 57 2.22 0.86 6.12
N SER A 58 1.58 1.16 4.98
CA SER A 58 0.56 2.19 4.93
C SER A 58 -0.69 1.89 5.77
N TRP A 59 -1.01 0.65 6.11
CA TRP A 59 -2.15 0.39 7.00
C TRP A 59 -1.76 0.64 8.45
N ASN A 60 -0.71 -0.03 8.91
CA ASN A 60 -0.24 0.07 10.30
C ASN A 60 0.26 1.47 10.64
N GLU A 61 0.95 2.14 9.70
CA GLU A 61 1.36 3.54 9.86
C GLU A 61 0.15 4.47 9.92
N ARG A 62 -0.82 4.36 9.01
CA ARG A 62 -2.02 5.20 9.02
C ARG A 62 -2.88 4.95 10.26
N TYR A 63 -2.92 3.72 10.74
CA TYR A 63 -3.58 3.37 12.00
C TYR A 63 -2.88 4.02 13.20
N LYS A 64 -1.55 3.94 13.29
CA LYS A 64 -0.78 4.63 14.34
C LYS A 64 -0.98 6.14 14.31
N GLU A 65 -0.99 6.74 13.12
CA GLU A 65 -1.28 8.17 12.94
C GLU A 65 -2.71 8.53 13.39
N LEU A 66 -3.69 7.68 13.09
CA LEU A 66 -5.07 7.85 13.56
C LEU A 66 -5.15 7.77 15.10
N VAL A 67 -4.49 6.80 15.72
CA VAL A 67 -4.42 6.67 17.19
C VAL A 67 -3.85 7.94 17.81
N SER A 68 -2.71 8.41 17.28
CA SER A 68 -2.06 9.63 17.75
C SER A 68 -2.95 10.88 17.60
N TYR A 69 -3.75 10.94 16.54
CA TYR A 69 -4.71 12.03 16.34
C TYR A 69 -5.86 11.96 17.35
N VAL A 70 -6.42 10.77 17.59
CA VAL A 70 -7.50 10.56 18.56
C VAL A 70 -7.03 10.88 19.98
N GLU A 71 -5.82 10.49 20.35
CA GLU A 71 -5.23 10.82 21.66
C GLU A 71 -5.09 12.33 21.86
N LYS A 72 -4.71 13.07 20.82
CA LYS A 72 -4.54 14.54 20.90
C LYS A 72 -5.85 15.31 20.87
N ASN A 73 -6.81 14.89 20.04
CA ASN A 73 -8.00 15.66 19.73
C ASN A 73 -9.28 15.10 20.40
N GLY A 74 -9.17 13.94 21.07
CA GLY A 74 -10.28 13.26 21.75
C GLY A 74 -11.32 12.65 20.82
N ASN A 75 -11.15 12.73 19.50
CA ASN A 75 -12.07 12.17 18.51
C ASN A 75 -11.37 11.79 17.20
N GLY A 76 -11.99 10.90 16.43
CA GLY A 76 -11.49 10.43 15.13
C GLY A 76 -12.05 11.17 13.92
N LEU A 77 -12.57 12.40 14.10
CA LEU A 77 -13.17 13.19 13.04
C LEU A 77 -12.09 13.95 12.26
N ILE A 78 -11.43 13.24 11.36
CA ILE A 78 -10.43 13.82 10.46
C ILE A 78 -11.15 14.28 9.18
N PRO A 79 -11.06 15.57 8.80
CA PRO A 79 -11.57 16.06 7.53
C PRO A 79 -10.83 15.43 6.34
N LYS A 80 -11.50 15.28 5.18
CA LYS A 80 -10.87 14.80 3.96
C LYS A 80 -9.66 15.65 3.56
N SER A 81 -9.79 16.97 3.69
CA SER A 81 -8.74 17.97 3.43
C SER A 81 -7.96 18.31 4.70
N PHE A 82 -7.49 17.29 5.42
CA PHE A 82 -6.70 17.51 6.64
C PHE A 82 -5.34 18.14 6.28
N PRO A 83 -5.06 19.40 6.66
CA PRO A 83 -3.89 20.13 6.17
C PRO A 83 -2.57 19.56 6.70
N GLU A 84 -2.57 19.09 7.94
CA GLU A 84 -1.39 18.55 8.63
C GLU A 84 -0.98 17.19 8.05
N ASN A 85 -1.95 16.37 7.62
CA ASN A 85 -1.70 15.10 6.97
C ASN A 85 -2.81 14.75 5.94
N PRO A 86 -2.70 15.27 4.70
CA PRO A 86 -3.71 15.03 3.67
C PRO A 86 -3.89 13.55 3.31
N ALA A 87 -2.84 12.75 3.48
CA ALA A 87 -2.87 11.32 3.23
C ALA A 87 -3.73 10.57 4.26
N LEU A 88 -3.64 10.95 5.54
CA LEU A 88 -4.49 10.40 6.60
C LEU A 88 -5.97 10.78 6.41
N GLY A 89 -6.26 12.05 6.09
CA GLY A 89 -7.63 12.49 5.82
C GLY A 89 -8.29 11.74 4.65
N THR A 90 -7.53 11.51 3.58
CA THR A 90 -7.97 10.67 2.45
C THR A 90 -8.19 9.22 2.87
N TRP A 91 -7.27 8.65 3.65
CA TRP A 91 -7.33 7.26 4.10
C TRP A 91 -8.55 6.99 5.00
N VAL A 92 -8.83 7.85 5.98
CA VAL A 92 -10.01 7.73 6.87
C VAL A 92 -11.31 7.85 6.09
N THR A 93 -11.37 8.80 5.14
CA THR A 93 -12.53 8.98 4.27
C THR A 93 -12.81 7.71 3.46
N ASN A 94 -11.76 7.09 2.91
CA ASN A 94 -11.89 5.82 2.18
C ASN A 94 -12.37 4.68 3.08
N GLN A 95 -11.91 4.58 4.33
CA GLN A 95 -12.41 3.55 5.26
C GLN A 95 -13.91 3.70 5.52
N ARG A 96 -14.38 4.93 5.78
CA ARG A 96 -15.81 5.21 5.98
C ARG A 96 -16.63 4.87 4.74
N TYR A 97 -16.12 5.19 3.55
CA TYR A 97 -16.76 4.84 2.28
C TYR A 97 -16.88 3.32 2.12
N PHE A 98 -15.79 2.57 2.33
CA PHE A 98 -15.81 1.11 2.22
C PHE A 98 -16.75 0.47 3.25
N TYR A 99 -16.79 0.98 4.47
CA TYR A 99 -17.71 0.52 5.52
C TYR A 99 -19.18 0.79 5.17
N LYS A 100 -19.49 1.99 4.68
CA LYS A 100 -20.85 2.33 4.22
C LYS A 100 -21.27 1.45 3.04
N LYS A 101 -20.36 1.21 2.08
CA LYS A 101 -20.62 0.33 0.95
C LYS A 101 -20.88 -1.11 1.39
N PHE A 102 -20.10 -1.62 2.34
CA PHE A 102 -20.30 -2.94 2.94
C PHE A 102 -21.69 -3.05 3.61
N GLN A 103 -22.15 -2.00 4.28
CA GLN A 103 -23.48 -1.99 4.91
C GLN A 103 -24.64 -1.87 3.89
N SER A 104 -24.44 -1.19 2.76
CA SER A 104 -25.50 -0.98 1.76
C SER A 104 -25.68 -2.13 0.77
N GLU A 105 -24.70 -3.03 0.65
CA GLU A 105 -24.72 -4.14 -0.31
C GLU A 105 -24.70 -5.49 0.41
N ASN A 106 -25.88 -6.05 0.71
CA ASN A 106 -26.02 -7.47 1.05
C ASN A 106 -25.87 -8.36 -0.21
N SER A 107 -24.85 -8.10 -1.04
CA SER A 107 -24.56 -8.85 -2.27
C SER A 107 -23.11 -8.63 -2.72
N SER A 108 -22.28 -9.64 -2.46
CA SER A 108 -21.05 -9.98 -3.18
C SER A 108 -20.03 -8.84 -3.45
N CYS A 109 -19.22 -8.45 -2.46
CA CYS A 109 -17.94 -7.82 -2.74
C CYS A 109 -16.85 -8.26 -1.75
N GLY A 110 -15.69 -8.68 -2.28
CA GLY A 110 -14.58 -9.31 -1.56
C GLY A 110 -13.79 -8.39 -0.62
N ILE A 111 -14.44 -7.84 0.40
CA ILE A 111 -13.81 -7.47 1.66
C ILE A 111 -13.98 -8.69 2.57
N THR A 112 -12.93 -9.50 2.68
CA THR A 112 -12.88 -10.59 3.65
C THR A 112 -12.90 -10.01 5.07
N GLU A 113 -13.61 -10.70 5.96
CA GLU A 113 -13.77 -10.48 7.41
C GLU A 113 -12.51 -10.00 8.16
N ALA A 114 -11.33 -10.35 7.66
CA ALA A 114 -10.03 -9.95 8.20
C ALA A 114 -9.75 -8.43 8.25
N ARG A 115 -10.66 -7.57 7.78
CA ARG A 115 -10.53 -6.10 7.81
C ARG A 115 -11.36 -5.43 8.91
N ILE A 116 -12.14 -6.17 9.69
CA ILE A 116 -13.08 -5.63 10.70
C ILE A 116 -12.67 -5.99 12.14
N ARG A 117 -11.56 -6.71 12.37
CA ARG A 117 -11.06 -7.02 13.71
C ARG A 117 -9.77 -6.30 14.04
#